data_AF-A0A9E6TYN8-F1
#
_entry.id   AF-A0A9E6TYN8-F1
#
_cell.length_a   1.000
_cell.length_b   1.000
_cell.length_c   1.000
_cell.angle_alpha   90.00
_cell.angle_beta   90.00
_cell.angle_gamma   90.00
#
_symmetry.space_group_name_H-M   'P 1'
#
loop_
_entity.id
_entity.type
_entity.pdbx_description
1 polymer ?
#
loop_
_entity_poly.entity_id
_entity_poly.type
_entity_poly.pdbx_seq_one_letter_code
_entity_poly.pdbx_strand_id
1 'polypeptide(L)'
;MRAKEGGMTLLEVLLAMTVLALGVFASAALQVRGLQAGDSARRDSQALQLAQGMLERVRAQGGLDVGEAGAWQARVAQVLGASAQGRLRPLGQMLVLEVHWPAMAERPALQLQGRVLP
;
A
#
# COMPACT_ATOMS: atom_id res chain seq x y z
N MET A 1 60.08 16.78 -1.97
CA MET A 1 59.97 15.58 -1.11
C MET A 1 58.91 14.67 -1.69
N ARG A 2 59.21 13.42 -2.06
CA ARG A 2 58.19 12.44 -2.45
C ARG A 2 57.67 11.75 -1.20
N ALA A 3 56.37 11.80 -0.94
CA ALA A 3 55.75 11.01 0.11
C ALA A 3 55.92 9.52 -0.25
N LYS A 4 56.31 8.68 0.71
CA LYS A 4 56.33 7.22 0.53
C LYS A 4 54.88 6.73 0.62
N GLU A 5 54.37 6.14 -0.47
CA GLU A 5 53.12 5.40 -0.43
C GLU A 5 53.33 4.10 0.36
N GLY A 6 52.58 3.92 1.45
CA GLY A 6 52.53 2.67 2.19
C GLY A 6 51.56 1.70 1.51
N GLY A 7 51.95 0.44 1.37
CA GLY A 7 51.04 -0.61 0.88
C GLY A 7 49.95 -0.97 1.89
N MET A 8 48.84 -1.53 1.42
CA MET A 8 47.73 -1.97 2.27
C MET A 8 48.08 -3.27 2.99
N THR A 9 47.74 -3.36 4.28
CA THR A 9 47.91 -4.56 5.10
C THR A 9 46.75 -5.55 4.89
N LEU A 10 46.98 -6.82 5.19
CA LEU A 10 45.93 -7.86 5.15
C LEU A 10 44.79 -7.54 6.13
N LEU A 11 45.12 -6.98 7.29
CA LEU A 11 44.13 -6.61 8.31
C LEU A 11 43.18 -5.51 7.80
N GLU A 12 43.71 -4.51 7.08
CA GLU A 12 42.90 -3.45 6.48
C GLU A 12 41.93 -4.00 5.43
N VAL A 13 42.36 -4.94 4.60
CA VAL A 13 41.49 -5.58 3.61
C VAL A 13 40.41 -6.42 4.29
N LEU A 14 40.76 -7.19 5.31
CA LEU A 14 39.79 -7.99 6.07
C LEU A 14 38.76 -7.11 6.78
N LEU A 15 39.21 -5.99 7.36
CA LEU A 15 38.31 -5.02 7.98
C LEU A 15 37.38 -4.39 6.94
N ALA A 16 37.91 -3.96 5.80
CA ALA A 16 37.12 -3.40 4.71
C ALA A 16 36.05 -4.38 4.20
N MET A 17 36.42 -5.65 3.99
CA MET A 17 35.50 -6.70 3.57
C MET A 17 34.44 -6.99 4.64
N THR A 18 34.82 -6.96 5.92
CA THR A 18 33.88 -7.16 7.04
C THR A 18 32.83 -6.03 7.07
N VAL A 19 33.28 -4.78 7.01
CA VAL A 19 32.37 -3.61 6.99
C VAL A 19 31.48 -3.63 5.76
N LEU A 20 32.03 -3.98 4.58
CA LEU A 20 31.27 -4.10 3.34
C LEU A 20 30.19 -5.18 3.45
N ALA A 21 30.52 -6.36 3.95
CA ALA A 21 29.58 -7.46 4.12
C ALA A 21 28.42 -7.09 5.04
N LEU A 22 28.71 -6.44 6.17
CA LEU A 22 27.69 -5.93 7.08
C LEU A 22 26.79 -4.88 6.42
N GLY A 23 27.39 -3.94 5.67
CA GLY A 23 26.65 -2.91 4.94
C GLY A 23 25.70 -3.47 3.88
N VAL A 24 26.16 -4.45 3.10
CA VAL A 24 25.32 -5.12 2.08
C VAL A 24 24.19 -5.91 2.74
N PHE A 25 24.48 -6.63 3.84
CA PHE A 25 23.45 -7.39 4.56
C PHE A 25 22.38 -6.46 5.18
N ALA A 26 22.81 -5.36 5.80
CA ALA A 26 21.88 -4.34 6.31
C ALA A 26 21.04 -3.72 5.19
N SER A 27 21.66 -3.40 4.04
CA SER A 27 20.96 -2.89 2.86
C SER A 27 19.93 -3.88 2.33
N ALA A 28 20.27 -5.16 2.22
CA ALA A 28 19.34 -6.20 1.78
C ALA A 28 18.12 -6.33 2.69
N ALA A 29 18.32 -6.26 4.01
CA ALA A 29 17.22 -6.25 4.97
C ALA A 29 16.29 -5.02 4.77
N LEU A 30 16.86 -3.84 4.51
CA LEU A 30 16.08 -2.64 4.19
C LEU A 30 15.36 -2.76 2.85
N GLN A 31 15.98 -3.38 1.84
CA GLN A 31 15.37 -3.60 0.52
C GLN A 31 14.12 -4.48 0.63
N VAL A 32 14.15 -5.56 1.42
CA VAL A 32 12.97 -6.41 1.64
C VAL A 32 11.84 -5.63 2.30
N ARG A 33 12.14 -4.80 3.31
CA ARG A 33 11.15 -3.92 3.94
C ARG A 33 10.59 -2.89 2.95
N GLY A 34 11.45 -2.34 2.08
CA GLY A 34 11.05 -1.43 1.02
C GLY A 34 10.08 -2.08 0.02
N LEU A 35 10.32 -3.33 -0.38
CA LEU A 35 9.40 -4.09 -1.23
C LEU A 35 8.04 -4.30 -0.55
N GLN A 36 8.03 -4.69 0.73
CA GLN A 36 6.80 -4.89 1.50
C GLN A 36 6.01 -3.59 1.67
N ALA A 37 6.71 -2.48 1.95
CA ALA A 37 6.10 -1.15 2.06
C ALA A 37 5.53 -0.69 0.71
N GLY A 38 6.28 -0.88 -0.38
CA GLY A 38 5.85 -0.53 -1.74
C GLY A 38 4.64 -1.33 -2.20
N ASP A 39 4.61 -2.64 -1.95
CA ASP A 39 3.47 -3.49 -2.27
C ASP A 39 2.23 -3.10 -1.45
N SER A 40 2.40 -2.78 -0.16
CA SER A 40 1.32 -2.29 0.69
C SER A 40 0.75 -0.96 0.17
N ALA A 41 1.61 0.02 -0.11
CA ALA A 41 1.20 1.31 -0.64
C ALA A 41 0.49 1.19 -2.00
N ARG A 42 0.94 0.27 -2.87
CA ARG A 42 0.26 0.00 -4.16
C ARG A 42 -1.15 -0.53 -3.95
N ARG A 43 -1.35 -1.50 -3.04
CA ARG A 43 -2.68 -2.05 -2.73
C ARG A 43 -3.61 -1.00 -2.13
N ASP A 44 -3.11 -0.21 -1.18
CA ASP A 44 -3.88 0.87 -0.56
C ASP A 44 -4.27 1.93 -1.61
N SER A 45 -3.36 2.26 -2.52
CA SER A 45 -3.65 3.18 -3.64
C SER A 45 -4.75 2.64 -4.55
N GLN A 46 -4.71 1.35 -4.91
CA GLN A 46 -5.76 0.72 -5.72
C GLN A 46 -7.12 0.73 -5.01
N ALA A 47 -7.13 0.45 -3.70
CA ALA A 47 -8.35 0.49 -2.89
C ALA A 47 -8.94 1.90 -2.83
N LEU A 48 -8.08 2.89 -2.63
CA LEU A 48 -8.46 4.29 -2.58
C LEU A 48 -9.03 4.76 -3.94
N GLN A 49 -8.38 4.41 -5.05
CA GLN A 49 -8.86 4.72 -6.40
C GLN A 49 -10.25 4.12 -6.66
N LEU A 50 -10.49 2.88 -6.23
CA LEU A 50 -11.81 2.24 -6.35
C LEU A 50 -12.87 2.91 -5.49
N ALA A 51 -12.52 3.29 -4.26
CA ALA A 51 -13.43 3.95 -3.34
C ALA A 51 -13.78 5.38 -3.81
N GLN A 52 -12.78 6.15 -4.22
CA GLN A 52 -12.93 7.50 -4.77
C GLN A 52 -13.77 7.47 -6.05
N GLY A 53 -13.47 6.56 -6.99
CA GLY A 53 -14.24 6.44 -8.22
C GLY A 53 -15.72 6.08 -7.99
N MET A 54 -16.03 5.33 -6.91
CA MET A 54 -17.41 5.05 -6.53
C MET A 54 -18.10 6.26 -5.88
N LEU A 55 -17.39 6.96 -4.99
CA LEU A 55 -17.89 8.20 -4.38
C LEU A 55 -18.23 9.25 -5.45
N GLU A 56 -17.34 9.43 -6.42
CA GLU A 56 -17.52 10.38 -7.52
C GLU A 56 -18.69 9.98 -8.43
N ARG A 57 -18.85 8.68 -8.71
CA ARG A 57 -19.98 8.17 -9.50
C ARG A 57 -21.32 8.47 -8.84
N VAL A 58 -21.47 8.12 -7.56
CA VAL A 58 -22.71 8.37 -6.78
C VAL A 58 -23.01 9.86 -6.71
N ARG A 59 -21.97 10.70 -6.53
CA ARG A 59 -22.13 12.16 -6.56
C ARG A 59 -22.61 12.67 -7.92
N ALA A 60 -22.05 12.15 -9.01
CA ALA A 60 -22.42 12.54 -10.36
C ALA A 60 -23.86 12.12 -10.72
N GLN A 61 -24.31 10.97 -10.22
CA GLN A 61 -25.68 10.47 -10.40
C GLN A 61 -26.69 11.12 -9.44
N GLY A 62 -26.22 11.79 -8.37
CA GLY A 62 -27.09 12.37 -7.34
C GLY A 62 -27.77 11.33 -6.45
N GLY A 63 -27.21 10.12 -6.36
CA GLY A 63 -27.81 9.01 -5.62
C GLY A 63 -27.10 7.69 -5.90
N LEU A 64 -27.37 6.68 -5.06
CA LEU A 64 -26.85 5.33 -5.23
C LEU A 64 -27.91 4.48 -5.94
N ASP A 65 -27.56 3.89 -7.08
CA ASP A 65 -28.49 3.05 -7.85
C ASP A 65 -28.55 1.59 -7.31
N VAL A 66 -29.66 0.92 -7.60
CA VAL A 66 -29.95 -0.45 -7.17
C VAL A 66 -29.05 -1.41 -7.94
N GLY A 67 -28.00 -1.89 -7.27
CA GLY A 67 -27.05 -2.88 -7.81
C GLY A 67 -25.62 -2.35 -7.94
N GLU A 68 -25.39 -1.04 -7.89
CA GLU A 68 -24.05 -0.47 -7.95
C GLU A 68 -23.18 -0.90 -6.77
N ALA A 69 -23.76 -1.04 -5.58
CA ALA A 69 -23.06 -1.55 -4.41
C ALA A 69 -22.52 -2.96 -4.67
N GLY A 70 -23.32 -3.86 -5.25
CA GLY A 70 -22.89 -5.22 -5.60
C GLY A 70 -21.85 -5.25 -6.70
N ALA A 71 -22.00 -4.42 -7.74
CA ALA A 71 -21.03 -4.30 -8.81
C ALA A 71 -19.67 -3.76 -8.32
N TRP A 72 -19.70 -2.78 -7.40
CA TRP A 72 -18.49 -2.26 -6.77
C TRP A 72 -17.82 -3.31 -5.87
N GLN A 73 -18.59 -4.05 -5.07
CA GLN A 73 -18.07 -5.16 -4.26
C GLN A 73 -17.38 -6.23 -5.10
N ALA A 74 -17.98 -6.64 -6.22
CA ALA A 74 -17.38 -7.58 -7.14
C ALA A 74 -16.06 -7.03 -7.72
N ARG A 75 -16.03 -5.74 -8.08
CA ARG A 75 -14.82 -5.08 -8.59
C ARG A 75 -13.70 -5.00 -7.56
N VAL A 76 -14.04 -4.75 -6.29
CA VAL A 76 -13.08 -4.77 -5.17
C VAL A 76 -12.40 -6.14 -5.08
N ALA A 77 -13.16 -7.24 -5.09
CA ALA A 77 -12.60 -8.58 -5.07
C ALA A 77 -11.77 -8.92 -6.33
N GLN A 78 -12.17 -8.43 -7.50
CA GLN A 78 -11.43 -8.64 -8.75
C GLN A 78 -10.09 -7.91 -8.78
N VAL A 79 -10.04 -6.65 -8.33
CA VAL A 79 -8.84 -5.81 -8.41
C VAL A 79 -7.90 -6.02 -7.23
N LEU A 80 -8.45 -6.18 -6.02
CA LEU A 80 -7.67 -6.26 -4.78
C LEU A 80 -7.47 -7.70 -4.28
N GLY A 81 -7.99 -8.69 -5.01
CA GLY A 81 -7.92 -10.11 -4.71
C GLY A 81 -9.14 -10.66 -3.97
N ALA A 82 -9.35 -11.97 -4.07
CA ALA A 82 -10.56 -12.65 -3.59
C ALA A 82 -10.80 -12.51 -2.07
N SER A 83 -9.76 -12.24 -1.28
CA SER A 83 -9.91 -11.98 0.14
C SER A 83 -10.41 -10.56 0.45
N ALA A 84 -10.30 -9.61 -0.48
CA ALA A 84 -10.70 -8.24 -0.26
C ALA A 84 -12.23 -8.11 -0.27
N GLN A 85 -12.77 -7.40 0.71
CA GLN A 85 -14.19 -7.17 0.83
C GLN A 85 -14.46 -5.68 0.89
N GLY A 86 -15.24 -5.18 -0.06
CA GLY A 86 -15.79 -3.83 -0.03
C GLY A 86 -17.13 -3.82 0.71
N ARG A 87 -17.39 -2.81 1.52
CA ARG A 87 -18.71 -2.49 2.05
C ARG A 87 -19.06 -1.04 1.75
N LEU A 88 -20.30 -0.84 1.35
CA LEU A 88 -20.87 0.49 1.14
C LEU A 88 -21.95 0.71 2.20
N ARG A 89 -21.92 1.85 2.88
CA ARG A 89 -22.95 2.25 3.84
C ARG A 89 -23.40 3.67 3.54
N PRO A 90 -24.61 3.86 2.97
CA PRO A 90 -25.20 5.18 2.84
C PRO A 90 -25.66 5.68 4.22
N LEU A 91 -25.30 6.92 4.56
CA LEU A 91 -25.63 7.62 5.80
C LEU A 91 -26.17 9.02 5.45
N GLY A 92 -27.44 9.07 5.05
CA GLY A 92 -28.07 10.31 4.58
C GLY A 92 -27.36 10.86 3.35
N GLN A 93 -26.72 12.02 3.48
CA GLN A 93 -25.93 12.64 2.42
C GLN A 93 -24.47 12.16 2.36
N MET A 94 -24.04 11.31 3.30
CA MET A 94 -22.69 10.73 3.29
C MET A 94 -22.71 9.30 2.77
N LEU A 95 -21.64 8.94 2.07
CA LEU A 95 -21.34 7.58 1.68
C LEU A 95 -20.06 7.15 2.38
N VAL A 96 -20.15 6.07 3.16
CA VAL A 96 -19.00 5.42 3.79
C VAL A 96 -18.65 4.19 2.98
N LEU A 97 -17.44 4.17 2.44
CA LEU A 97 -16.84 3.04 1.75
C LEU A 97 -15.78 2.44 2.66
N GLU A 98 -15.89 1.15 2.92
CA GLU A 98 -14.93 0.41 3.73
C GLU A 98 -14.37 -0.74 2.90
N VAL A 99 -13.05 -0.88 2.87
CA VAL A 99 -12.36 -2.00 2.24
C VAL A 99 -11.56 -2.71 3.33
N HIS A 100 -11.83 -4.01 3.53
CA HIS A 100 -11.16 -4.81 4.54
C HIS A 100 -10.62 -6.12 3.96
N TRP A 101 -9.52 -6.61 4.53
CA TRP A 101 -8.86 -7.86 4.16
C TRP A 101 -8.88 -8.82 5.36
N PRO A 102 -9.96 -9.60 5.57
CA PRO A 102 -10.09 -10.48 6.73
C PRO A 102 -9.01 -11.57 6.80
N ALA A 103 -8.39 -11.93 5.67
CA ALA A 103 -7.24 -12.84 5.64
C ALA A 103 -5.96 -12.23 6.27
N MET A 104 -5.94 -10.91 6.53
CA MET A 104 -4.82 -10.19 7.15
C MET A 104 -5.29 -9.57 8.47
N ALA A 105 -5.29 -10.38 9.53
CA ALA A 105 -5.84 -10.03 10.85
C ALA A 105 -5.27 -8.75 11.49
N GLU A 106 -4.04 -8.36 11.15
CA GLU A 106 -3.37 -7.17 11.71
C GLU A 106 -3.58 -5.89 10.88
N ARG A 107 -4.24 -5.96 9.71
CA ARG A 107 -4.42 -4.77 8.86
C ARG A 107 -5.69 -3.99 9.22
N PRO A 108 -5.58 -2.68 9.49
CA PRO A 108 -6.75 -1.83 9.66
C PRO A 108 -7.55 -1.77 8.36
N ALA A 109 -8.87 -1.72 8.46
CA ALA A 109 -9.74 -1.50 7.31
C ALA A 109 -9.51 -0.10 6.75
N LEU A 110 -9.44 0.01 5.42
CA LEU A 110 -9.35 1.29 4.73
C LEU A 110 -10.77 1.87 4.63
N GLN A 111 -11.00 2.96 5.35
CA GLN A 111 -12.30 3.64 5.37
C GLN A 111 -12.19 4.99 4.66
N LEU A 112 -13.05 5.20 3.66
CA LEU A 112 -13.21 6.46 2.97
C LEU A 112 -14.65 6.96 3.17
N GLN A 113 -14.77 8.16 3.72
CA GLN A 113 -16.05 8.82 3.96
C GLN A 113 -16.15 10.05 3.08
N GLY A 114 -17.28 10.24 2.41
CA GLY A 114 -17.48 11.42 1.57
C GLY A 114 -18.94 11.82 1.45
N ARG A 115 -19.19 13.13 1.34
CA ARG A 115 -20.52 13.66 1.01
C ARG A 115 -20.83 13.41 -0.48
N VAL A 116 -22.02 12.89 -0.74
CA VAL A 116 -22.52 12.51 -2.06
C VAL A 116 -23.69 13.35 -2.57
N LEU A 117 -24.34 14.13 -1.72
CA LEU A 117 -25.41 15.05 -2.09
C LEU A 117 -25.04 16.50 -1.72
N PRO A 118 -25.36 17.51 -2.58
CA PRO A 118 -25.21 18.93 -2.23
C PRO A 118 -26.18 19.38 -1.13
#